data_AF-X1AII7-F1
#
_entry.id   AF-X1AII7-F1
#
_cell.length_a   1.000
_cell.length_b   1.000
_cell.length_c   1.000
_cell.angle_alpha   90.00
_cell.angle_beta   90.00
_cell.angle_gamma   90.00
#
_symmetry.space_group_name_H-M   'P 1'
#
loop_
_entity.id
_entity.type
_entity.pdbx_description
1 polymer ?
#
loop_
_entity_poly.entity_id
_entity_poly.type
_entity_poly.pdbx_seq_one_letter_code
_entity_poly.pdbx_strand_id
1 'polypeptide(L)'
;CLQFYNNQTVEIKGIVNSDPEIKEKTTHLPLSATEIKLDKEWHEVSGTALLFVPRYPTYSYGDVLLVTGELETPPQLNDFDYKDYLAHQGIYSTMLYPEIEIVGTGKGFKPLEWVYSLRNRLSQTLAEVLPEPQASLAQGIILGIRGNIPSSVKADFSHTGTAHLLAISGLHLSIVAGILLSIGIWLFGKKHYLYIWLALGIIWLYALLTGMHPPVIRGAIMASLFLTAELLGRQRTAITALAFAAAIMVGINPQIMRDAASQLSFLAMAGLIFIFPPLQALGRRAVKATLGEDRAAASVANLITDSFSVTLGAIIAVWPLVAYYFGIISFVGLPATFLVLLALPGIIITGALAGGLGLIVLPVAQALAWLAWFLLSYMLLVVNGFAAIPLSSIEVGAINTNLIWTYYLVLALALWLNSHRRQAGTLTTKSLISVKPGMNKITNFVSKLPKKWVIP
;
A
#
# COMPACT_ATOMS: atom_id res chain seq x y z
N CYS A 1 24.56 7.54 -24.29
CA CYS A 1 23.28 7.29 -23.59
C CYS A 1 22.20 7.07 -24.64
N LEU A 2 21.32 6.08 -24.43
CA LEU A 2 20.36 5.63 -25.44
C LEU A 2 19.41 6.73 -25.93
N GLN A 3 19.02 7.65 -25.05
CA GLN A 3 18.07 8.74 -25.34
C GLN A 3 18.48 9.68 -26.49
N PHE A 4 19.78 9.76 -26.82
CA PHE A 4 20.26 10.61 -27.91
C PHE A 4 19.88 10.09 -29.29
N TYR A 5 19.48 8.82 -29.39
CA TYR A 5 19.07 8.16 -30.62
C TYR A 5 17.55 8.05 -30.76
N ASN A 6 16.79 8.79 -29.94
CA ASN A 6 15.33 8.83 -30.08
C ASN A 6 14.94 9.45 -31.44
N ASN A 7 13.80 9.00 -31.97
CA ASN A 7 13.22 9.26 -33.28
C ASN A 7 14.08 8.74 -34.45
N GLN A 8 14.76 7.60 -34.24
CA GLN A 8 15.56 6.92 -35.26
C GLN A 8 15.28 5.42 -35.22
N THR A 9 15.30 4.78 -36.40
CA THR A 9 15.30 3.31 -36.49
C THR A 9 16.68 2.79 -36.16
N VAL A 10 16.76 1.97 -35.12
CA VAL A 10 18.03 1.46 -34.60
C VAL A 10 17.92 -0.03 -34.27
N GLU A 11 19.06 -0.70 -34.34
CA GLU A 11 19.21 -2.09 -33.89
C GLU A 11 20.00 -2.06 -32.57
N ILE A 12 19.35 -2.50 -31.49
CA ILE A 12 19.87 -2.45 -30.13
C ILE A 12 20.03 -3.87 -29.61
N LYS A 13 21.17 -4.14 -28.99
CA LYS A 13 21.38 -5.35 -28.20
C LYS A 13 21.37 -5.00 -26.72
N GLY A 14 20.63 -5.78 -25.94
CA GLY A 14 20.47 -5.51 -24.52
C GLY A 14 19.99 -6.72 -23.73
N ILE A 15 19.86 -6.54 -22.43
CA ILE A 15 19.41 -7.57 -21.49
C ILE A 15 18.11 -7.13 -20.84
N VAL A 16 17.14 -8.04 -20.72
CA VAL A 16 15.92 -7.82 -19.94
C VAL A 16 16.30 -7.65 -18.46
N ASN A 17 16.13 -6.43 -17.94
CA ASN A 17 16.72 -6.04 -16.64
C ASN A 17 15.78 -6.24 -15.44
N SER A 18 14.49 -6.51 -15.69
CA SER A 18 13.48 -6.77 -14.66
C SER A 18 12.37 -7.66 -15.21
N ASP A 19 11.52 -8.16 -14.31
CA ASP A 19 10.44 -9.08 -14.67
C ASP A 19 9.44 -8.40 -15.64
N PRO A 20 9.12 -9.00 -16.80
CA PRO A 20 8.23 -8.38 -17.78
C PRO A 20 6.82 -8.12 -17.22
N GLU A 21 6.28 -6.93 -17.46
CA GLU A 21 4.92 -6.59 -17.02
C GLU A 21 3.91 -7.02 -18.10
N ILE A 22 3.34 -8.20 -17.92
CA ILE A 22 2.31 -8.76 -18.81
C ILE A 22 0.97 -8.08 -18.54
N LYS A 23 0.41 -7.38 -19.53
CA LYS A 23 -0.95 -6.82 -19.51
C LYS A 23 -1.90 -7.64 -20.37
N GLU A 24 -3.16 -7.20 -20.42
CA GLU A 24 -4.24 -7.89 -21.14
C GLU A 24 -3.91 -8.15 -22.63
N LYS A 25 -3.30 -7.17 -23.32
CA LYS A 25 -2.98 -7.24 -24.76
C LYS A 25 -1.50 -7.10 -25.10
N THR A 26 -0.71 -6.52 -24.21
CA THR A 26 0.70 -6.16 -24.44
C THR A 26 1.54 -6.60 -23.26
N THR A 27 2.82 -6.85 -23.51
CA THR A 27 3.83 -7.02 -22.48
C THR A 27 4.76 -5.82 -22.53
N HIS A 28 4.98 -5.20 -21.38
CA HIS A 28 5.96 -4.13 -21.25
C HIS A 28 7.28 -4.74 -20.82
N LEU A 29 8.31 -4.60 -21.66
CA LEU A 29 9.60 -5.24 -21.49
C LEU A 29 10.70 -4.18 -21.32
N PRO A 30 11.22 -4.00 -20.10
CA PRO A 30 12.33 -3.09 -19.86
C PRO A 30 13.65 -3.75 -20.28
N LEU A 31 14.24 -3.22 -21.36
CA LEU A 31 15.51 -3.66 -21.93
C LEU A 31 16.62 -2.70 -21.54
N SER A 32 17.63 -3.17 -20.80
CA SER A 32 18.86 -2.41 -20.60
C SER A 32 19.74 -2.58 -21.84
N ALA A 33 19.86 -1.52 -22.63
CA ALA A 33 20.70 -1.50 -23.81
C ALA A 33 22.19 -1.56 -23.41
N THR A 34 22.95 -2.40 -24.11
CA THR A 34 24.41 -2.53 -23.95
C THR A 34 25.14 -2.06 -25.20
N GLU A 35 24.59 -2.36 -26.38
CA GLU A 35 25.20 -2.02 -27.66
C GLU A 35 24.12 -1.50 -28.61
N ILE A 36 24.47 -0.53 -29.45
CA ILE A 36 23.63 -0.03 -30.55
C ILE A 36 24.41 -0.11 -31.84
N LYS A 37 23.74 -0.47 -32.94
CA LYS A 37 24.36 -0.54 -34.26
C LYS A 37 24.13 0.77 -35.01
N LEU A 38 25.22 1.46 -35.35
CA LEU A 38 25.23 2.70 -36.13
C LEU A 38 26.19 2.51 -37.29
N ASP A 39 25.78 2.84 -38.51
CA ASP A 39 26.62 2.76 -39.71
C ASP A 39 27.34 1.40 -39.91
N LYS A 40 26.69 0.30 -39.50
CA LYS A 40 27.18 -1.09 -39.50
C LYS A 40 28.21 -1.45 -38.41
N GLU A 41 28.54 -0.52 -37.51
CA GLU A 41 29.43 -0.76 -36.38
C GLU A 41 28.66 -0.73 -35.04
N TRP A 42 29.07 -1.61 -34.13
CA TRP A 42 28.49 -1.69 -32.79
C TRP A 42 29.17 -0.69 -31.85
N HIS A 43 28.36 0.12 -31.20
CA HIS A 43 28.79 1.14 -30.24
C HIS A 43 28.21 0.81 -28.87
N GLU A 44 29.02 0.91 -27.83
CA GLU A 44 28.54 0.75 -26.46
C GLU A 44 27.60 1.88 -26.07
N VAL A 45 26.46 1.52 -25.48
CA VAL A 45 25.48 2.47 -24.97
C VAL A 45 24.99 2.04 -23.60
N SER A 46 24.51 3.04 -22.87
CA SER A 46 23.84 2.87 -21.59
C SER A 46 22.47 3.53 -21.61
N GLY A 47 21.49 2.86 -21.03
CA GLY A 47 20.12 3.34 -20.92
C GLY A 47 19.12 2.18 -20.94
N THR A 48 17.92 2.41 -20.40
CA THR A 48 16.82 1.44 -20.45
C THR A 48 15.79 1.92 -21.48
N ALA A 49 15.43 1.04 -22.41
CA ALA A 49 14.29 1.21 -23.30
C ALA A 49 13.11 0.37 -22.82
N LEU A 50 11.91 0.93 -22.83
CA LEU A 50 10.68 0.18 -22.55
C LEU A 50 10.05 -0.27 -23.88
N LEU A 51 10.08 -1.57 -24.13
CA LEU A 51 9.52 -2.17 -25.33
C LEU A 51 8.06 -2.57 -25.08
N PHE A 52 7.18 -2.26 -26.02
CA PHE A 52 5.79 -2.70 -26.01
C PHE A 52 5.64 -3.83 -27.02
N VAL A 53 5.49 -5.07 -26.53
CA VAL A 53 5.48 -6.26 -27.38
C VAL A 53 4.15 -7.01 -27.24
N PRO A 54 3.76 -7.87 -28.20
CA PRO A 54 2.61 -8.75 -28.02
C PRO A 54 2.82 -9.70 -26.83
N ARG A 55 1.72 -10.28 -26.33
CA ARG A 55 1.79 -11.22 -25.19
C ARG A 55 2.62 -12.48 -25.47
N TYR A 56 2.72 -12.88 -26.75
CA TYR A 56 3.48 -14.02 -27.21
C TYR A 56 4.38 -13.64 -28.38
N PRO A 57 5.61 -14.17 -28.48
CA PRO A 57 6.25 -15.12 -27.55
C PRO A 57 6.57 -14.50 -26.18
N THR A 58 6.78 -15.34 -25.16
CA THR A 58 7.08 -14.89 -23.79
C THR A 58 8.58 -14.66 -23.61
N TYR A 59 8.94 -13.53 -22.99
CA TYR A 59 10.31 -13.19 -22.61
C TYR A 59 10.49 -13.30 -21.10
N SER A 60 11.72 -13.51 -20.65
CA SER A 60 12.08 -13.65 -19.23
C SER A 60 13.21 -12.71 -18.83
N TYR A 61 13.28 -12.40 -17.54
CA TYR A 61 14.42 -11.69 -16.97
C TYR A 61 15.74 -12.40 -17.28
N GLY A 62 16.75 -11.65 -17.72
CA GLY A 62 18.06 -12.18 -18.08
C GLY A 62 18.18 -12.68 -19.52
N ASP A 63 17.11 -12.58 -20.33
CA ASP A 63 17.21 -12.80 -21.77
C ASP A 63 17.99 -11.67 -22.44
N VAL A 64 18.86 -12.03 -23.38
CA VAL A 64 19.62 -11.12 -24.22
C VAL A 64 18.90 -11.01 -25.55
N LEU A 65 18.44 -9.81 -25.85
CA LEU A 65 17.60 -9.53 -27.02
C LEU A 65 18.35 -8.64 -27.99
N LEU A 66 18.23 -8.96 -29.26
CA LEU A 66 18.52 -8.09 -30.39
C LEU A 66 17.19 -7.53 -30.88
N VAL A 67 17.06 -6.21 -30.84
CA VAL A 67 15.80 -5.51 -31.03
C VAL A 67 15.97 -4.48 -32.12
N THR A 68 15.15 -4.57 -33.17
CA THR A 68 15.15 -3.61 -34.28
C THR A 68 13.82 -2.89 -34.32
N GLY A 69 13.86 -1.56 -34.30
CA GLY A 69 12.66 -0.75 -34.34
C GLY A 69 12.95 0.74 -34.24
N GLU A 70 11.89 1.55 -34.27
CA GLU A 70 11.98 2.98 -34.04
C GLU A 70 12.05 3.27 -32.54
N LEU A 71 13.16 3.87 -32.11
CA LEU A 71 13.30 4.32 -30.74
C LEU A 71 12.58 5.66 -30.61
N GLU A 72 11.63 5.78 -29.71
CA GLU A 72 10.82 6.99 -29.52
C GLU A 72 11.08 7.62 -28.16
N THR A 73 10.85 8.93 -28.07
CA THR A 73 10.72 9.59 -26.76
C THR A 73 9.34 9.25 -26.19
N PRO A 74 9.22 8.87 -24.90
CA PRO A 74 7.93 8.62 -24.28
C PRO A 74 6.93 9.76 -24.54
N PRO A 75 5.70 9.47 -24.96
CA PRO A 75 4.71 10.49 -25.24
C PRO A 75 4.27 11.20 -23.94
N GLN A 76 3.91 12.47 -24.04
CA GLN A 76 3.15 13.13 -22.99
C GLN A 76 1.66 12.80 -23.19
N LEU A 77 1.02 12.23 -22.18
CA LEU A 77 -0.44 12.01 -22.19
C LEU A 77 -1.11 13.27 -21.63
N ASN A 78 -2.28 13.66 -22.16
CA ASN A 78 -2.94 14.93 -21.83
C ASN A 78 -3.06 15.19 -20.32
N ASP A 79 -3.48 14.18 -19.55
CA ASP A 79 -3.75 14.30 -18.11
C ASP A 79 -2.65 13.67 -17.22
N PHE A 80 -1.62 13.06 -17.84
CA PHE A 80 -0.54 12.38 -17.12
C PHE A 80 0.80 12.57 -17.83
N ASP A 81 1.77 13.16 -17.14
CA ASP A 81 3.13 13.27 -17.66
C ASP A 81 3.84 11.90 -17.61
N TYR A 82 3.51 11.07 -18.60
CA TYR A 82 4.04 9.71 -18.74
C TYR A 82 5.55 9.72 -18.99
N LYS A 83 6.06 10.77 -19.66
CA LYS A 83 7.47 10.99 -19.89
C LYS A 83 8.22 11.19 -18.57
N ASP A 84 7.76 12.12 -17.73
CA ASP A 84 8.37 12.34 -16.42
C ASP A 84 8.26 11.10 -15.52
N TYR A 85 7.11 10.40 -15.56
CA TYR A 85 6.94 9.15 -14.83
C TYR A 85 7.98 8.09 -15.21
N LEU A 86 8.21 7.85 -16.51
CA LEU A 86 9.22 6.89 -16.97
C LEU A 86 10.65 7.38 -16.71
N ALA A 87 10.92 8.68 -16.84
CA ALA A 87 12.21 9.27 -16.51
C ALA A 87 12.60 9.02 -15.04
N HIS A 88 11.63 9.06 -14.11
CA HIS A 88 11.86 8.71 -12.70
C HIS A 88 12.23 7.24 -12.48
N GLN A 89 11.89 6.36 -13.42
CA GLN A 89 12.30 4.95 -13.43
C GLN A 89 13.62 4.72 -14.19
N GLY A 90 14.26 5.79 -14.68
CA GLY A 90 15.47 5.69 -15.49
C GLY A 90 15.21 5.25 -16.93
N ILE A 91 13.97 5.33 -17.40
CA ILE A 91 13.53 4.96 -18.74
C ILE A 91 13.29 6.25 -19.53
N TYR A 92 14.09 6.46 -20.58
CA TYR A 92 14.05 7.69 -21.39
C TYR A 92 13.68 7.42 -22.85
N SER A 93 13.49 6.15 -23.21
CA SER A 93 13.21 5.71 -24.57
C SER A 93 12.17 4.59 -24.54
N THR A 94 11.29 4.59 -25.54
CA THR A 94 10.27 3.56 -25.76
C THR A 94 10.39 3.00 -27.16
N MET A 95 9.88 1.79 -27.38
CA MET A 95 9.83 1.19 -28.71
C MET A 95 8.55 0.39 -28.86
N LEU A 96 7.76 0.71 -29.88
CA LEU A 96 6.46 0.09 -30.11
C LEU A 96 6.60 -1.07 -31.10
N TYR A 97 6.20 -2.27 -30.67
CA TYR A 97 6.17 -3.49 -31.49
C TYR A 97 7.43 -3.75 -32.34
N PRO A 98 8.63 -3.76 -31.73
CA PRO A 98 9.84 -4.03 -32.51
C PRO A 98 9.96 -5.48 -32.95
N GLU A 99 10.83 -5.70 -33.93
CA GLU A 99 11.32 -7.04 -34.26
C GLU A 99 12.34 -7.47 -33.21
N ILE A 100 12.16 -8.67 -32.65
CA ILE A 100 12.96 -9.17 -31.54
C ILE A 100 13.51 -10.55 -31.87
N GLU A 101 14.83 -10.70 -31.72
CA GLU A 101 15.54 -11.96 -31.77
C GLU A 101 16.20 -12.26 -30.41
N ILE A 102 16.05 -13.48 -29.93
CA ILE A 102 16.68 -13.93 -28.67
C ILE A 102 18.08 -14.44 -29.00
N VAL A 103 19.11 -13.72 -28.53
CA VAL A 103 20.53 -14.04 -28.78
C VAL A 103 21.17 -14.80 -27.61
N GLY A 104 20.51 -14.80 -26.44
CA GLY A 104 20.94 -15.57 -25.28
C GLY A 104 19.93 -15.54 -24.14
N THR A 105 20.09 -16.42 -23.17
CA THR A 105 19.19 -16.56 -22.01
C THR A 105 20.00 -16.70 -20.72
N GLY A 106 19.40 -16.36 -19.57
CA GLY A 106 20.00 -16.61 -18.25
C GLY A 106 21.26 -15.80 -17.93
N LYS A 107 21.42 -14.60 -18.54
CA LYS A 107 22.53 -13.68 -18.27
C LYS A 107 22.26 -12.71 -17.11
N GLY A 108 21.12 -12.87 -16.44
CA GLY A 108 20.74 -12.05 -15.28
C GLY A 108 21.44 -12.45 -13.98
N PHE A 109 21.18 -11.67 -12.92
CA PHE A 109 21.61 -12.02 -11.56
C PHE A 109 20.83 -13.23 -11.03
N LYS A 110 21.51 -14.38 -10.84
CA LYS A 110 20.89 -15.68 -10.52
C LYS A 110 19.93 -15.67 -9.32
N PRO A 111 20.23 -15.02 -8.18
CA PRO A 111 19.28 -14.95 -7.07
C PRO A 111 17.97 -14.25 -7.45
N LEU A 112 18.04 -13.20 -8.26
CA LEU A 112 16.85 -12.47 -8.72
C LEU A 112 16.05 -13.29 -9.74
N GLU A 113 16.74 -14.01 -10.62
CA GLU A 113 16.13 -14.98 -11.54
C GLU A 113 15.36 -16.06 -10.78
N TRP A 114 15.93 -16.59 -9.69
CA TRP A 114 15.24 -17.55 -8.83
C TRP A 114 13.97 -16.95 -8.21
N VAL A 115 14.02 -15.71 -7.72
CA VAL A 115 12.84 -15.02 -7.15
C VAL A 115 11.74 -14.85 -8.19
N TYR A 116 12.06 -14.40 -9.39
CA TYR A 116 11.07 -14.27 -10.47
C TYR A 116 10.52 -15.63 -10.91
N SER A 117 11.37 -16.66 -10.98
CA SER A 117 10.92 -18.03 -11.28
C SER A 117 9.94 -18.56 -10.21
N LEU A 118 10.22 -18.29 -8.93
CA LEU A 118 9.35 -18.66 -7.82
C LEU A 118 8.03 -17.89 -7.89
N ARG A 119 8.08 -16.58 -8.13
CA ARG A 119 6.90 -15.73 -8.32
C ARG A 119 6.02 -16.25 -9.46
N ASN A 120 6.61 -16.63 -10.59
CA ASN A 120 5.89 -17.19 -11.74
C ASN A 120 5.26 -18.56 -11.43
N ARG A 121 5.98 -19.44 -10.72
CA ARG A 121 5.42 -20.74 -10.28
C ARG A 121 4.25 -20.56 -9.32
N LEU A 122 4.38 -19.67 -8.32
CA LEU A 122 3.28 -19.34 -7.41
C LEU A 122 2.07 -18.78 -8.17
N SER A 123 2.32 -17.93 -9.17
CA SER A 123 1.28 -17.36 -10.04
C SER A 123 0.54 -18.45 -10.83
N GLN A 124 1.28 -19.41 -11.41
CA GLN A 124 0.72 -20.55 -12.14
C GLN A 124 -0.10 -21.46 -11.23
N THR A 125 0.43 -21.81 -10.05
CA THR A 125 -0.31 -22.60 -9.07
C THR A 125 -1.63 -21.93 -8.68
N LEU A 126 -1.63 -20.61 -8.43
CA LEU A 126 -2.87 -19.87 -8.17
C LEU A 126 -3.85 -19.91 -9.35
N ALA A 127 -3.35 -19.85 -10.59
CA ALA A 127 -4.17 -19.96 -11.80
C ALA A 127 -4.75 -21.37 -12.00
N GLU A 128 -4.07 -22.41 -11.53
CA GLU A 128 -4.54 -23.79 -11.61
C GLU A 128 -5.62 -24.11 -10.58
N VAL A 129 -5.52 -23.55 -9.36
CA VAL A 129 -6.41 -23.89 -8.23
C VAL A 129 -7.60 -22.93 -8.07
N LEU A 130 -7.55 -21.74 -8.65
CA LEU A 130 -8.63 -20.74 -8.61
C LEU A 130 -9.20 -20.47 -10.02
N PRO A 131 -10.52 -20.28 -10.15
CA PRO A 131 -11.11 -19.80 -11.39
C PRO A 131 -10.81 -18.31 -11.63
N GLU A 132 -10.91 -17.86 -12.88
CA GLU A 132 -10.91 -16.43 -13.21
C GLU A 132 -12.28 -15.80 -12.92
N PRO A 133 -12.34 -14.53 -12.45
CA PRO A 133 -11.23 -13.57 -12.25
C PRO A 133 -10.54 -13.66 -10.88
N GLN A 134 -10.90 -14.62 -10.01
CA GLN A 134 -10.36 -14.76 -8.66
C GLN A 134 -8.86 -15.07 -8.67
N ALA A 135 -8.39 -15.90 -9.62
CA ALA A 135 -6.97 -16.19 -9.81
C ALA A 135 -6.15 -14.91 -10.07
N SER A 136 -6.56 -14.11 -11.06
CA SER A 136 -5.91 -12.82 -11.36
C SER A 136 -5.93 -11.84 -10.18
N LEU A 137 -7.03 -11.81 -9.42
CA LEU A 137 -7.15 -10.98 -8.23
C LEU A 137 -6.20 -11.44 -7.11
N ALA A 138 -6.10 -12.76 -6.87
CA ALA A 138 -5.17 -13.35 -5.91
C ALA A 138 -3.71 -13.08 -6.29
N GLN A 139 -3.35 -13.24 -7.57
CA GLN A 139 -2.02 -12.91 -8.09
C GLN A 139 -1.69 -11.42 -7.87
N GLY A 140 -2.64 -10.51 -8.08
CA GLY A 140 -2.47 -9.08 -7.82
C GLY A 140 -2.24 -8.76 -6.35
N ILE A 141 -3.08 -9.30 -5.47
CA ILE A 141 -3.07 -9.04 -4.02
C ILE A 141 -1.85 -9.67 -3.33
N ILE A 142 -1.42 -10.86 -3.77
CA ILE A 142 -0.39 -11.64 -3.07
C ILE A 142 0.99 -11.44 -3.70
N LEU A 143 1.07 -11.50 -5.03
CA LEU A 143 2.32 -11.48 -5.81
C LEU A 143 2.58 -10.13 -6.49
N GLY A 144 1.63 -9.20 -6.43
CA GLY A 144 1.75 -7.88 -7.05
C GLY A 144 1.52 -7.89 -8.57
N ILE A 145 1.07 -9.01 -9.14
CA ILE A 145 0.85 -9.17 -10.59
C ILE A 145 -0.54 -8.64 -10.95
N ARG A 146 -0.64 -7.33 -11.24
CA ARG A 146 -1.94 -6.69 -11.55
C ARG A 146 -2.31 -6.70 -13.03
N GLY A 147 -1.36 -7.03 -13.89
CA GLY A 147 -1.55 -6.96 -15.33
C GLY A 147 -2.60 -7.94 -15.86
N ASN A 148 -2.75 -9.10 -15.19
CA ASN A 148 -3.76 -10.12 -15.53
C ASN A 148 -5.20 -9.75 -15.13
N ILE A 149 -5.39 -8.82 -14.20
CA ILE A 149 -6.74 -8.45 -13.74
C ILE A 149 -7.52 -7.81 -14.90
N PRO A 150 -8.73 -8.32 -15.23
CA PRO A 150 -9.54 -7.79 -16.31
C PRO A 150 -9.84 -6.29 -16.14
N SER A 151 -9.92 -5.58 -17.27
CA SER A 151 -10.21 -4.14 -17.30
C SER A 151 -11.57 -3.78 -16.67
N SER A 152 -12.60 -4.62 -16.85
CA SER A 152 -13.91 -4.45 -16.19
C SER A 152 -13.80 -4.49 -14.67
N VAL A 153 -13.10 -5.47 -14.13
CA VAL A 153 -12.85 -5.59 -12.68
C VAL A 153 -12.06 -4.38 -12.18
N LYS A 154 -11.01 -3.95 -12.89
CA LYS A 154 -10.24 -2.74 -12.52
C LYS A 154 -11.14 -1.50 -12.46
N ALA A 155 -12.07 -1.35 -13.40
CA ALA A 155 -13.02 -0.25 -13.41
C ALA A 155 -13.93 -0.28 -12.18
N ASP A 156 -14.50 -1.43 -11.83
CA ASP A 156 -15.38 -1.55 -10.65
C ASP A 156 -14.65 -1.19 -9.34
N PHE A 157 -13.40 -1.62 -9.19
CA PHE A 157 -12.55 -1.22 -8.06
C PHE A 157 -12.25 0.29 -8.06
N SER A 158 -12.10 0.91 -9.24
CA SER A 158 -11.90 2.35 -9.37
C SER A 158 -13.16 3.15 -8.97
N HIS A 159 -14.33 2.78 -9.50
CA HIS A 159 -15.62 3.43 -9.20
C HIS A 159 -16.00 3.32 -7.72
N THR A 160 -15.69 2.17 -7.10
CA THR A 160 -15.91 1.99 -5.65
C THR A 160 -14.82 2.62 -4.78
N GLY A 161 -13.79 3.26 -5.35
CA GLY A 161 -12.68 3.83 -4.59
C GLY A 161 -11.80 2.80 -3.87
N THR A 162 -11.94 1.51 -4.20
CA THR A 162 -11.23 0.39 -3.57
C THR A 162 -10.01 -0.06 -4.38
N ALA A 163 -9.68 0.59 -5.49
CA ALA A 163 -8.51 0.27 -6.34
C ALA A 163 -7.18 0.21 -5.58
N HIS A 164 -7.05 0.97 -4.49
CA HIS A 164 -5.88 0.94 -3.62
C HIS A 164 -5.68 -0.42 -2.91
N LEU A 165 -6.72 -1.26 -2.82
CA LEU A 165 -6.66 -2.61 -2.25
C LEU A 165 -6.11 -3.65 -3.24
N LEU A 166 -6.21 -3.40 -4.55
CA LEU A 166 -5.52 -4.20 -5.58
C LEU A 166 -4.00 -4.01 -5.52
N ALA A 167 -3.56 -2.96 -4.85
CA ALA A 167 -2.17 -2.68 -4.60
C ALA A 167 -1.70 -3.29 -3.29
N ILE A 168 -0.57 -4.00 -3.34
CA ILE A 168 0.14 -4.41 -2.12
C ILE A 168 0.49 -3.14 -1.35
N SER A 169 -0.15 -3.01 -0.19
CA SER A 169 -0.05 -1.87 0.70
C SER A 169 0.70 -2.26 1.98
N GLY A 170 1.03 -1.26 2.81
CA GLY A 170 1.63 -1.50 4.12
C GLY A 170 0.78 -2.43 5.02
N LEU A 171 -0.54 -2.49 4.80
CA LEU A 171 -1.41 -3.42 5.50
C LEU A 171 -1.08 -4.88 5.15
N HIS A 172 -0.92 -5.20 3.87
CA HIS A 172 -0.56 -6.55 3.41
C HIS A 172 0.73 -7.00 4.09
N LEU A 173 1.72 -6.11 4.10
CA LEU A 173 2.99 -6.38 4.75
C LEU A 173 2.87 -6.51 6.27
N SER A 174 2.05 -5.70 6.93
CA SER A 174 1.83 -5.80 8.37
C SER A 174 1.14 -7.11 8.79
N ILE A 175 0.21 -7.62 7.95
CA ILE A 175 -0.44 -8.91 8.15
C ILE A 175 0.59 -10.03 8.02
N VAL A 176 1.37 -10.01 6.93
CA VAL A 176 2.45 -10.98 6.70
C VAL A 176 3.46 -10.94 7.86
N ALA A 177 3.96 -9.75 8.23
CA ALA A 177 4.87 -9.58 9.34
C ALA A 177 4.27 -10.08 10.67
N GLY A 178 3.01 -9.76 10.97
CA GLY A 178 2.34 -10.20 12.20
C GLY A 178 2.18 -11.71 12.30
N ILE A 179 1.84 -12.38 11.20
CA ILE A 179 1.76 -13.85 11.14
C ILE A 179 3.15 -14.46 11.38
N LEU A 180 4.18 -13.95 10.71
CA LEU A 180 5.54 -14.46 10.81
C LEU A 180 6.14 -14.25 12.19
N LEU A 181 5.88 -13.10 12.82
CA LEU A 181 6.27 -12.86 14.20
C LEU A 181 5.56 -13.84 15.14
N SER A 182 4.27 -14.07 14.94
CA SER A 182 3.49 -15.00 15.76
C SER A 182 4.03 -16.43 15.66
N ILE A 183 4.28 -16.92 14.44
CA ILE A 183 4.86 -18.24 14.18
C ILE A 183 6.29 -18.32 14.73
N GLY A 184 7.11 -17.29 14.49
CA GLY A 184 8.48 -17.23 14.96
C GLY A 184 8.59 -17.24 16.49
N ILE A 185 7.70 -16.51 17.17
CA ILE A 185 7.59 -16.53 18.64
C ILE A 185 7.11 -17.90 19.12
N TRP A 186 6.17 -18.53 18.43
CA TRP A 186 5.65 -19.85 18.78
C TRP A 186 6.71 -20.96 18.63
N LEU A 187 7.51 -20.94 17.55
CA LEU A 187 8.54 -21.94 17.26
C LEU A 187 9.83 -21.74 18.07
N PHE A 188 10.34 -20.51 18.14
CA PHE A 188 11.69 -20.23 18.66
C PHE A 188 11.66 -19.55 20.04
N GLY A 189 10.48 -19.19 20.53
CA GLY A 189 10.31 -18.42 21.76
C GLY A 189 10.85 -16.98 21.64
N LYS A 190 10.65 -16.19 22.70
CA LYS A 190 11.13 -14.79 22.75
C LYS A 190 12.61 -14.65 23.07
N LYS A 191 13.31 -15.75 23.39
CA LYS A 191 14.56 -15.72 24.15
C LYS A 191 15.79 -15.28 23.33
N HIS A 192 15.75 -15.32 22.00
CA HIS A 192 16.98 -15.17 21.18
C HIS A 192 16.94 -14.08 20.10
N TYR A 193 15.90 -13.22 20.06
CA TYR A 193 15.70 -12.22 19.00
C TYR A 193 15.73 -12.77 17.55
N LEU A 194 15.83 -14.09 17.39
CA LEU A 194 15.88 -14.78 16.10
C LEU A 194 14.59 -14.54 15.30
N TYR A 195 13.46 -14.44 16.00
CA TYR A 195 12.17 -14.10 15.39
C TYR A 195 12.19 -12.71 14.71
N ILE A 196 12.99 -11.76 15.22
CA ILE A 196 13.13 -10.42 14.63
C ILE A 196 13.92 -10.50 13.33
N TRP A 197 15.09 -11.16 13.36
CA TRP A 197 15.92 -11.33 12.17
C TRP A 197 15.22 -12.15 11.09
N LEU A 198 14.49 -13.19 11.48
CA LEU A 198 13.67 -13.98 10.58
C LEU A 198 12.54 -13.14 9.96
N ALA A 199 11.83 -12.34 10.76
CA ALA A 199 10.79 -11.45 10.25
C ALA A 199 11.35 -10.41 9.27
N LEU A 200 12.51 -9.79 9.58
CA LEU A 200 13.20 -8.87 8.67
C LEU A 200 13.54 -9.54 7.35
N GLY A 201 14.17 -10.72 7.41
CA GLY A 201 14.55 -11.48 6.21
C GLY A 201 13.35 -11.79 5.32
N ILE A 202 12.23 -12.23 5.92
CA ILE A 202 11.03 -12.59 5.16
C ILE A 202 10.30 -11.35 4.63
N ILE A 203 10.26 -10.24 5.38
CA ILE A 203 9.67 -8.98 4.91
C ILE A 203 10.37 -8.49 3.64
N TRP A 204 11.71 -8.51 3.63
CA TRP A 204 12.48 -8.12 2.46
C TRP A 204 12.41 -9.13 1.32
N LEU A 205 12.36 -10.44 1.64
CA LEU A 205 12.10 -11.47 0.63
C LEU A 205 10.72 -11.30 -0.01
N TYR A 206 9.68 -10.99 0.77
CA TYR A 206 8.34 -10.70 0.26
C TYR A 206 8.31 -9.41 -0.56
N ALA A 207 9.03 -8.36 -0.12
CA ALA A 207 9.19 -7.14 -0.91
C ALA A 207 9.86 -7.40 -2.26
N LEU A 208 10.85 -8.30 -2.30
CA LEU A 208 11.54 -8.72 -3.52
C LEU A 208 10.62 -9.57 -4.42
N LEU A 209 9.91 -10.54 -3.84
CA LEU A 209 8.96 -11.42 -4.55
C LEU A 209 7.83 -10.62 -5.21
N THR A 210 7.44 -9.50 -4.60
CA THR A 210 6.34 -8.65 -5.09
C THR A 210 6.78 -7.55 -6.06
N GLY A 211 8.05 -7.58 -6.48
CA GLY A 211 8.60 -6.65 -7.48
C GLY A 211 9.06 -5.30 -6.93
N MET A 212 9.24 -5.19 -5.60
CA MET A 212 9.76 -3.99 -4.93
C MET A 212 9.05 -2.68 -5.30
N HIS A 213 7.73 -2.71 -5.48
CA HIS A 213 6.99 -1.47 -5.74
C HIS A 213 7.14 -0.46 -4.58
N PRO A 214 7.12 0.87 -4.83
CA PRO A 214 7.35 1.90 -3.81
C PRO A 214 6.49 1.78 -2.53
N PRO A 215 5.19 1.41 -2.58
CA PRO A 215 4.40 1.16 -1.37
C PRO A 215 4.93 0.01 -0.50
N VAL A 216 5.48 -1.03 -1.11
CA VAL A 216 6.00 -2.21 -0.41
C VAL A 216 7.34 -1.90 0.25
N ILE A 217 8.24 -1.20 -0.46
CA ILE A 217 9.52 -0.72 0.09
C ILE A 217 9.29 0.13 1.35
N ARG A 218 8.30 1.02 1.33
CA ARG A 218 7.91 1.82 2.50
C ARG A 218 7.50 0.98 3.68
N GLY A 219 6.58 0.05 3.44
CA GLY A 219 6.15 -0.90 4.45
C GLY A 219 7.35 -1.63 5.03
N ALA A 220 8.28 -2.10 4.19
CA ALA A 220 9.45 -2.85 4.61
C ALA A 220 10.40 -2.01 5.46
N ILE A 221 10.65 -0.76 5.07
CA ILE A 221 11.44 0.19 5.86
C ILE A 221 10.76 0.46 7.21
N MET A 222 9.46 0.78 7.22
CA MET A 222 8.72 1.07 8.46
C MET A 222 8.66 -0.14 9.40
N ALA A 223 8.42 -1.34 8.87
CA ALA A 223 8.45 -2.58 9.63
C ALA A 223 9.84 -2.87 10.17
N SER A 224 10.89 -2.61 9.38
CA SER A 224 12.29 -2.77 9.83
C SER A 224 12.63 -1.83 10.99
N LEU A 225 12.17 -0.57 10.91
CA LEU A 225 12.33 0.40 11.99
C LEU A 225 11.57 -0.01 13.25
N PHE A 226 10.34 -0.49 13.10
CA PHE A 226 9.54 -0.99 14.20
C PHE A 226 10.23 -2.16 14.92
N LEU A 227 10.69 -3.15 14.14
CA LEU A 227 11.40 -4.33 14.65
C LEU A 227 12.74 -3.98 15.31
N THR A 228 13.47 -3.02 14.76
CA THR A 228 14.72 -2.55 15.36
C THR A 228 14.46 -1.73 16.62
N ALA A 229 13.38 -0.96 16.68
CA ALA A 229 12.97 -0.24 17.88
C ALA A 229 12.56 -1.19 19.00
N GLU A 230 11.89 -2.29 18.68
CA GLU A 230 11.57 -3.37 19.61
C GLU A 230 12.84 -4.06 20.14
N LEU A 231 13.82 -4.34 19.27
CA LEU A 231 15.13 -4.89 19.66
C LEU A 231 15.89 -3.95 20.61
N LEU A 232 15.81 -2.64 20.39
CA LEU A 232 16.43 -1.61 21.23
C LEU A 232 15.62 -1.28 22.50
N GLY A 233 14.47 -1.93 22.73
CA GLY A 233 13.61 -1.68 23.87
C GLY A 233 13.02 -0.27 23.92
N ARG A 234 12.98 0.44 22.78
CA ARG A 234 12.69 1.86 22.73
C ARG A 234 11.39 2.11 21.97
N GLN A 235 10.35 2.56 22.68
CA GLN A 235 9.10 2.97 22.03
C GLN A 235 9.34 4.24 21.20
N ARG A 236 9.38 4.09 19.88
CA ARG A 236 9.45 5.22 18.95
C ARG A 236 8.03 5.69 18.63
N THR A 237 7.82 7.01 18.64
CA THR A 237 6.54 7.58 18.21
C THR A 237 6.36 7.35 16.71
N ALA A 238 5.15 7.01 16.27
CA ALA A 238 4.83 6.73 14.87
C ALA A 238 5.27 7.87 13.91
N ILE A 239 5.22 9.13 14.39
CA ILE A 239 5.68 10.31 13.67
C ILE A 239 7.18 10.22 13.35
N THR A 240 8.02 9.83 14.32
CA THR A 240 9.46 9.71 14.09
C THR A 240 9.81 8.60 13.11
N ALA A 241 9.08 7.48 13.15
CA ALA A 241 9.24 6.40 12.19
C ALA A 241 8.85 6.84 10.77
N LEU A 242 7.74 7.57 10.62
CA LEU A 242 7.29 8.09 9.33
C LEU A 242 8.28 9.11 8.74
N ALA A 243 8.76 10.06 9.55
CA ALA A 243 9.74 11.06 9.12
C ALA A 243 11.09 10.44 8.74
N PHE A 244 11.55 9.45 9.50
CA PHE A 244 12.80 8.75 9.20
C PHE A 244 12.68 7.88 7.94
N ALA A 245 11.55 7.19 7.75
CA ALA A 245 11.28 6.46 6.51
C ALA A 245 11.26 7.40 5.30
N ALA A 246 10.60 8.57 5.40
CA ALA A 246 10.63 9.58 4.35
C ALA A 246 12.05 10.06 4.03
N ALA A 247 12.86 10.33 5.07
CA ALA A 247 14.25 10.76 4.90
C ALA A 247 15.12 9.71 4.20
N ILE A 248 15.01 8.43 4.57
CA ILE A 248 15.75 7.34 3.90
C ILE A 248 15.34 7.25 2.44
N MET A 249 14.04 7.27 2.15
CA MET A 249 13.57 7.12 0.78
C MET A 249 13.96 8.28 -0.13
N VAL A 250 13.85 9.51 0.35
CA VAL A 250 14.31 10.70 -0.37
C VAL A 250 15.84 10.67 -0.54
N GLY A 251 16.57 10.15 0.45
CA GLY A 251 18.02 9.94 0.36
C GLY A 251 18.44 8.91 -0.70
N ILE A 252 17.64 7.86 -0.92
CA ILE A 252 17.88 6.86 -1.96
C ILE A 252 17.47 7.38 -3.34
N ASN A 253 16.28 7.98 -3.43
CA ASN A 253 15.77 8.58 -4.67
C ASN A 253 14.95 9.84 -4.36
N PRO A 254 15.49 11.05 -4.64
CA PRO A 254 14.81 12.30 -4.33
C PRO A 254 13.51 12.49 -5.13
N GLN A 255 13.37 11.82 -6.27
CA GLN A 255 12.19 11.92 -7.12
C GLN A 255 10.95 11.26 -6.51
N ILE A 256 11.11 10.43 -5.48
CA ILE A 256 10.00 9.67 -4.86
C ILE A 256 8.92 10.56 -4.24
N MET A 257 9.23 11.81 -3.88
CA MET A 257 8.23 12.76 -3.39
C MET A 257 7.25 13.22 -4.47
N ARG A 258 7.60 13.10 -5.76
CA ARG A 258 6.73 13.50 -6.87
C ARG A 258 5.79 12.38 -7.32
N ASP A 259 6.11 11.14 -6.95
CA ASP A 259 5.29 9.98 -7.27
C ASP A 259 3.96 10.00 -6.50
N ALA A 260 2.84 9.89 -7.23
CA ALA A 260 1.50 9.93 -6.66
C ALA A 260 1.27 8.81 -5.63
N ALA A 261 1.74 7.59 -5.92
CA ALA A 261 1.59 6.45 -5.00
C ALA A 261 2.35 6.71 -3.68
N SER A 262 3.51 7.37 -3.79
CA SER A 262 4.30 7.79 -2.65
C SER A 262 3.58 8.86 -1.82
N GLN A 263 3.08 9.92 -2.43
CA GLN A 263 2.33 10.96 -1.71
C GLN A 263 1.09 10.42 -0.99
N LEU A 264 0.28 9.61 -1.69
CA LEU A 264 -0.96 9.04 -1.16
C LEU A 264 -0.72 8.19 0.10
N SER A 265 0.30 7.32 0.11
CA SER A 265 0.53 6.49 1.29
C SER A 265 1.19 7.24 2.46
N PHE A 266 1.99 8.29 2.22
CA PHE A 266 2.47 9.14 3.32
C PHE A 266 1.30 9.92 3.95
N LEU A 267 0.38 10.44 3.13
CA LEU A 267 -0.82 11.11 3.60
C LEU A 267 -1.77 10.16 4.33
N ALA A 268 -1.97 8.94 3.84
CA ALA A 268 -2.78 7.93 4.54
C ALA A 268 -2.20 7.63 5.94
N MET A 269 -0.88 7.48 6.06
CA MET A 269 -0.21 7.27 7.35
C MET A 269 -0.31 8.50 8.25
N ALA A 270 -0.18 9.71 7.70
CA ALA A 270 -0.42 10.95 8.44
C ALA A 270 -1.88 11.03 8.94
N GLY A 271 -2.85 10.64 8.12
CA GLY A 271 -4.26 10.51 8.50
C GLY A 271 -4.47 9.54 9.66
N LEU A 272 -3.80 8.39 9.64
CA LEU A 272 -3.84 7.41 10.73
C LEU A 272 -3.18 7.93 12.02
N ILE A 273 -2.18 8.79 11.92
CA ILE A 273 -1.50 9.35 13.10
C ILE A 273 -2.28 10.53 13.69
N PHE A 274 -2.83 11.42 12.86
CA PHE A 274 -3.40 12.69 13.30
C PHE A 274 -4.93 12.72 13.31
N ILE A 275 -5.60 12.04 12.38
CA ILE A 275 -7.06 12.11 12.18
C ILE A 275 -7.77 10.92 12.86
N PHE A 276 -7.18 9.73 12.83
CA PHE A 276 -7.79 8.56 13.46
C PHE A 276 -8.00 8.72 14.98
N PRO A 277 -7.02 9.15 15.81
CA PRO A 277 -7.23 9.25 17.26
C PRO A 277 -8.40 10.16 17.69
N PRO A 278 -8.62 11.35 17.07
CA PRO A 278 -9.79 12.15 17.42
C PRO A 278 -11.11 11.51 16.97
N LEU A 279 -11.16 10.88 15.79
CA LEU A 279 -12.35 10.17 15.30
C LEU A 279 -12.72 8.99 16.19
N GLN A 280 -11.73 8.16 16.54
CA GLN A 280 -11.91 7.01 17.42
C GLN A 280 -12.50 7.44 18.77
N ALA A 281 -11.94 8.49 19.38
CA ALA A 281 -12.42 8.99 20.65
C ALA A 281 -13.85 9.58 20.56
N LEU A 282 -14.23 10.17 19.42
CA LEU A 282 -15.59 10.63 19.19
C LEU A 282 -16.55 9.46 19.05
N GLY A 283 -16.20 8.47 18.22
CA GLY A 283 -17.03 7.29 17.99
C GLY A 283 -17.24 6.48 19.27
N ARG A 284 -16.17 6.18 20.04
CA ARG A 284 -16.28 5.46 21.32
C ARG A 284 -17.15 6.20 22.35
N ARG A 285 -17.16 7.55 22.33
CA ARG A 285 -18.08 8.35 23.17
C ARG A 285 -19.53 8.18 22.73
N ALA A 286 -19.79 8.17 21.42
CA ALA A 286 -21.12 7.94 20.88
C ALA A 286 -21.64 6.53 21.20
N VAL A 287 -20.78 5.51 21.08
CA VAL A 287 -21.10 4.12 21.49
C VAL A 287 -21.47 4.08 22.97
N LYS A 288 -20.65 4.70 23.84
CA LYS A 288 -20.94 4.75 25.28
C LYS A 288 -22.25 5.47 25.61
N ALA A 289 -22.61 6.51 24.85
CA ALA A 289 -23.85 7.26 25.05
C ALA A 289 -25.10 6.51 24.56
N THR A 290 -24.96 5.60 23.60
CA THR A 290 -26.09 4.88 22.96
C THR A 290 -26.33 3.50 23.56
N LEU A 291 -25.27 2.73 23.85
CA LEU A 291 -25.35 1.32 24.26
C LEU A 291 -25.14 1.08 25.77
N GLY A 292 -24.90 2.12 26.58
CA GLY A 292 -24.70 1.97 28.02
C GLY A 292 -23.45 1.15 28.40
N GLU A 293 -23.44 0.55 29.59
CA GLU A 293 -22.29 -0.23 30.13
C GLU A 293 -22.32 -1.72 29.73
N ASP A 294 -23.18 -2.14 28.80
CA ASP A 294 -23.26 -3.54 28.36
C ASP A 294 -21.95 -3.98 27.70
N ARG A 295 -21.12 -4.68 28.48
CA ARG A 295 -19.71 -4.93 28.15
C ARG A 295 -19.50 -5.69 26.84
N ALA A 296 -20.42 -6.59 26.49
CA ALA A 296 -20.33 -7.39 25.27
C ALA A 296 -20.72 -6.57 24.02
N ALA A 297 -21.89 -5.90 24.04
CA ALA A 297 -22.36 -5.07 22.93
C ALA A 297 -21.45 -3.86 22.71
N ALA A 298 -21.00 -3.22 23.78
CA ALA A 298 -20.05 -2.10 23.72
C ALA A 298 -18.69 -2.53 23.14
N SER A 299 -18.20 -3.74 23.43
CA SER A 299 -16.93 -4.23 22.88
C SER A 299 -17.00 -4.40 21.35
N VAL A 300 -18.07 -5.03 20.85
CA VAL A 300 -18.29 -5.21 19.40
C VAL A 300 -18.48 -3.87 18.72
N ALA A 301 -19.32 -2.99 19.29
CA ALA A 301 -19.54 -1.65 18.74
C ALA A 301 -18.25 -0.81 18.72
N ASN A 302 -17.41 -0.91 19.75
CA ASN A 302 -16.10 -0.25 19.78
C ASN A 302 -15.16 -0.79 18.71
N LEU A 303 -15.14 -2.11 18.46
CA LEU A 303 -14.32 -2.70 17.39
C LEU A 303 -14.73 -2.16 16.02
N ILE A 304 -16.04 -2.17 15.72
CA ILE A 304 -16.57 -1.65 14.45
C ILE A 304 -16.23 -0.15 14.31
N THR A 305 -16.43 0.60 15.39
CA THR A 305 -16.16 2.05 15.42
C THR A 305 -14.68 2.35 15.21
N ASP A 306 -13.79 1.57 15.81
CA ASP A 306 -12.34 1.71 15.64
C ASP A 306 -11.95 1.45 14.18
N SER A 307 -12.40 0.34 13.60
CA SER A 307 -12.14 0.01 12.20
C SER A 307 -12.67 1.07 11.25
N PHE A 308 -13.89 1.57 11.47
CA PHE A 308 -14.44 2.67 10.67
C PHE A 308 -13.64 3.96 10.81
N SER A 309 -13.19 4.28 12.02
CA SER A 309 -12.37 5.48 12.28
C SER A 309 -11.00 5.40 11.61
N VAL A 310 -10.40 4.21 11.54
CA VAL A 310 -9.13 3.97 10.83
C VAL A 310 -9.32 4.26 9.33
N THR A 311 -10.34 3.65 8.72
CA THR A 311 -10.63 3.81 7.28
C THR A 311 -10.97 5.26 6.96
N LEU A 312 -11.84 5.89 7.76
CA LEU A 312 -12.24 7.28 7.57
C LEU A 312 -11.06 8.24 7.73
N GLY A 313 -10.20 8.03 8.73
CA GLY A 313 -9.01 8.85 8.93
C GLY A 313 -8.03 8.81 7.75
N ALA A 314 -7.83 7.63 7.16
CA ALA A 314 -7.03 7.47 5.96
C ALA A 314 -7.68 8.13 4.74
N ILE A 315 -8.98 7.89 4.50
CA ILE A 315 -9.71 8.45 3.35
C ILE A 315 -9.69 9.98 3.39
N ILE A 316 -10.04 10.61 4.52
CA ILE A 316 -10.04 12.07 4.66
C ILE A 316 -8.68 12.68 4.30
N ALA A 317 -7.57 12.00 4.63
CA ALA A 317 -6.24 12.50 4.34
C ALA A 317 -5.87 12.42 2.85
N VAL A 318 -6.31 11.38 2.15
CA VAL A 318 -5.94 11.14 0.74
C VAL A 318 -6.95 11.68 -0.27
N TRP A 319 -8.18 11.93 0.15
CA TRP A 319 -9.32 12.20 -0.73
C TRP A 319 -9.08 13.30 -1.79
N PRO A 320 -8.54 14.49 -1.46
CA PRO A 320 -8.29 15.53 -2.46
C PRO A 320 -7.25 15.12 -3.49
N LEU A 321 -6.23 14.38 -3.07
CA LEU A 321 -5.15 13.93 -3.95
C LEU A 321 -5.62 12.78 -4.86
N VAL A 322 -6.47 11.89 -4.36
CA VAL A 322 -7.13 10.87 -5.19
C VAL A 322 -7.96 11.56 -6.27
N ALA A 323 -8.72 12.57 -5.91
CA ALA A 323 -9.53 13.33 -6.85
C ALA A 323 -8.66 14.09 -7.88
N TYR A 324 -7.51 14.64 -7.46
CA TYR A 324 -6.57 15.33 -8.34
C TYR A 324 -5.87 14.40 -9.33
N TYR A 325 -5.36 13.24 -8.87
CA TYR A 325 -4.57 12.33 -9.70
C TYR A 325 -5.41 11.39 -10.56
N PHE A 326 -6.57 10.96 -10.06
CA PHE A 326 -7.39 9.95 -10.72
C PHE A 326 -8.69 10.51 -11.28
N GLY A 327 -9.02 11.79 -11.01
CA GLY A 327 -10.24 12.41 -11.52
C GLY A 327 -11.52 11.75 -11.04
N ILE A 328 -11.50 10.99 -9.94
CA ILE A 328 -12.64 10.23 -9.45
C ILE A 328 -12.88 10.51 -7.97
N ILE A 329 -14.14 10.82 -7.63
CA ILE A 329 -14.62 10.89 -6.26
C ILE A 329 -15.66 9.79 -6.05
N SER A 330 -15.32 8.79 -5.23
CA SER A 330 -16.23 7.71 -4.85
C SER A 330 -16.96 8.03 -3.54
N PHE A 331 -18.29 8.02 -3.56
CA PHE A 331 -19.13 8.21 -2.36
C PHE A 331 -19.32 6.92 -1.58
N VAL A 332 -19.24 5.77 -2.26
CA VAL A 332 -19.35 4.44 -1.67
C VAL A 332 -18.01 3.90 -1.15
N GLY A 333 -16.92 4.66 -1.30
CA GLY A 333 -15.57 4.22 -0.96
C GLY A 333 -15.39 3.80 0.50
N LEU A 334 -16.05 4.48 1.43
CA LEU A 334 -15.97 4.14 2.85
C LEU A 334 -16.62 2.79 3.19
N PRO A 335 -17.92 2.56 2.90
CA PRO A 335 -18.55 1.26 3.17
C PRO A 335 -17.96 0.13 2.33
N ALA A 336 -17.59 0.38 1.06
CA ALA A 336 -16.95 -0.61 0.21
C ALA A 336 -15.58 -1.04 0.78
N THR A 337 -14.72 -0.09 1.13
CA THR A 337 -13.40 -0.39 1.72
C THR A 337 -13.54 -1.16 3.02
N PHE A 338 -14.46 -0.75 3.90
CA PHE A 338 -14.68 -1.44 5.17
C PHE A 338 -15.09 -2.91 4.95
N LEU A 339 -16.11 -3.18 4.12
CA LEU A 339 -16.62 -4.53 3.90
C LEU A 339 -15.62 -5.42 3.16
N VAL A 340 -14.84 -4.87 2.24
CA VAL A 340 -13.75 -5.62 1.57
C VAL A 340 -12.64 -5.97 2.56
N LEU A 341 -12.30 -5.07 3.48
CA LEU A 341 -11.22 -5.26 4.44
C LEU A 341 -11.46 -6.43 5.41
N LEU A 342 -12.73 -6.79 5.66
CA LEU A 342 -13.08 -7.96 6.47
C LEU A 342 -12.57 -9.27 5.83
N ALA A 343 -12.56 -9.36 4.50
CA ALA A 343 -12.11 -10.55 3.78
C ALA A 343 -10.60 -10.53 3.48
N LEU A 344 -9.99 -9.35 3.39
CA LEU A 344 -8.61 -9.18 2.90
C LEU A 344 -7.55 -9.99 3.66
N PRO A 345 -7.50 -10.02 5.02
CA PRO A 345 -6.53 -10.85 5.74
C PRO A 345 -6.72 -12.34 5.44
N GLY A 346 -7.97 -12.79 5.35
CA GLY A 346 -8.30 -14.17 4.98
C GLY A 346 -7.77 -14.49 3.58
N ILE A 347 -8.02 -13.63 2.59
CA ILE A 347 -7.53 -13.78 1.21
C ILE A 347 -6.00 -13.89 1.17
N ILE A 348 -5.30 -13.01 1.87
CA ILE A 348 -3.83 -13.03 1.93
C ILE A 348 -3.34 -14.35 2.50
N ILE A 349 -3.90 -14.79 3.63
CA ILE A 349 -3.48 -16.04 4.31
C ILE A 349 -3.78 -17.25 3.43
N THR A 350 -5.03 -17.42 3.02
CA THR A 350 -5.47 -18.62 2.30
C THR A 350 -4.86 -18.69 0.92
N GLY A 351 -4.72 -17.56 0.23
CA GLY A 351 -4.09 -17.52 -1.08
C GLY A 351 -2.58 -17.73 -1.00
N ALA A 352 -1.87 -17.15 -0.02
CA ALA A 352 -0.45 -17.42 0.17
C ALA A 352 -0.19 -18.89 0.49
N LEU A 353 -1.03 -19.51 1.34
CA LEU A 353 -0.95 -20.94 1.63
C LEU A 353 -1.30 -21.81 0.42
N ALA A 354 -2.34 -21.46 -0.35
CA ALA A 354 -2.72 -22.19 -1.56
C ALA A 354 -1.60 -22.14 -2.61
N GLY A 355 -1.05 -20.95 -2.89
CA GLY A 355 0.07 -20.80 -3.82
C GLY A 355 1.33 -21.54 -3.35
N GLY A 356 1.69 -21.39 -2.06
CA GLY A 356 2.90 -22.01 -1.51
C GLY A 356 2.81 -23.53 -1.40
N LEU A 357 1.72 -24.07 -0.86
CA LEU A 357 1.53 -25.52 -0.70
C LEU A 357 1.25 -26.20 -2.04
N GLY A 358 0.68 -25.50 -3.03
CA GLY A 358 0.43 -26.08 -4.35
C GLY A 358 1.70 -26.36 -5.14
N LEU A 359 2.84 -25.76 -4.76
CA LEU A 359 4.15 -26.16 -5.28
C LEU A 359 4.57 -27.58 -4.87
N ILE A 360 3.96 -28.15 -3.83
CA ILE A 360 4.32 -29.44 -3.24
C ILE A 360 3.16 -30.44 -3.38
N VAL A 361 1.95 -30.05 -2.98
CA VAL A 361 0.76 -30.90 -2.89
C VAL A 361 -0.48 -30.17 -3.42
N LEU A 362 -0.75 -30.33 -4.72
CA LEU A 362 -1.86 -29.68 -5.40
C LEU A 362 -3.25 -29.95 -4.76
N PRO A 363 -3.59 -31.16 -4.30
CA PRO A 363 -4.90 -31.40 -3.65
C PRO A 363 -5.14 -30.60 -2.37
N VAL A 364 -4.09 -30.40 -1.56
CA VAL A 364 -4.18 -29.58 -0.33
C VAL A 364 -4.34 -28.11 -0.68
N ALA A 365 -3.62 -27.65 -1.71
CA ALA A 365 -3.79 -26.30 -2.24
C ALA A 365 -5.22 -26.06 -2.73
N GLN A 366 -5.84 -27.05 -3.40
CA GLN A 366 -7.22 -26.94 -3.86
C GLN A 366 -8.22 -26.71 -2.72
N ALA A 367 -8.07 -27.42 -1.60
CA ALA A 367 -8.93 -27.25 -0.43
C ALA A 367 -8.82 -25.84 0.17
N LEU A 368 -7.60 -25.31 0.27
CA LEU A 368 -7.36 -23.93 0.71
C LEU A 368 -7.84 -22.90 -0.33
N ALA A 369 -7.72 -23.23 -1.61
CA ALA A 369 -8.19 -22.41 -2.71
C ALA A 369 -9.72 -22.26 -2.70
N TRP A 370 -10.49 -23.24 -2.23
CA TRP A 370 -11.93 -23.06 -2.05
C TRP A 370 -12.27 -21.97 -1.04
N LEU A 371 -11.53 -21.91 0.08
CA LEU A 371 -11.71 -20.84 1.06
C LEU A 371 -11.25 -19.48 0.49
N ALA A 372 -10.12 -19.45 -0.20
CA ALA A 372 -9.66 -18.24 -0.89
C ALA A 372 -10.67 -17.77 -1.93
N TRP A 373 -11.23 -18.69 -2.72
CA TRP A 373 -12.26 -18.43 -3.73
C TRP A 373 -13.52 -17.84 -3.11
N PHE A 374 -13.99 -18.40 -1.99
CA PHE A 374 -15.15 -17.87 -1.28
C PHE A 374 -14.92 -16.41 -0.85
N LEU A 375 -13.76 -16.12 -0.25
CA LEU A 375 -13.43 -14.77 0.20
C LEU A 375 -13.22 -13.78 -0.95
N LEU A 376 -12.55 -14.21 -2.03
CA LEU A 376 -12.36 -13.41 -3.24
C LEU A 376 -13.69 -13.13 -3.94
N SER A 377 -14.59 -14.11 -3.98
CA SER A 377 -15.93 -13.96 -4.56
C SER A 377 -16.79 -13.02 -3.72
N TYR A 378 -16.68 -13.09 -2.38
CA TYR A 378 -17.30 -12.10 -1.50
C TYR A 378 -16.75 -10.68 -1.77
N MET A 379 -15.44 -10.51 -1.91
CA MET A 379 -14.83 -9.22 -2.26
C MET A 379 -15.39 -8.68 -3.59
N LEU A 380 -15.45 -9.51 -4.63
CA LEU A 380 -16.02 -9.13 -5.93
C LEU A 380 -17.51 -8.80 -5.83
N LEU A 381 -18.29 -9.56 -5.06
CA LEU A 381 -19.71 -9.29 -4.85
C LEU A 381 -19.92 -7.91 -4.20
N VAL A 382 -19.13 -7.59 -3.18
CA VAL A 382 -19.18 -6.29 -2.49
C VAL A 382 -18.82 -5.18 -3.48
N VAL A 383 -17.72 -5.32 -4.21
CA VAL A 383 -17.26 -4.30 -5.16
C VAL A 383 -18.27 -4.09 -6.29
N ASN A 384 -18.72 -5.17 -6.94
CA ASN A 384 -19.69 -5.08 -8.04
C ASN A 384 -21.04 -4.53 -7.56
N GLY A 385 -21.47 -4.93 -6.35
CA GLY A 385 -22.70 -4.44 -5.74
C GLY A 385 -22.67 -2.93 -5.49
N PHE A 386 -21.56 -2.38 -4.99
CA PHE A 386 -21.40 -0.93 -4.81
C PHE A 386 -21.14 -0.19 -6.13
N ALA A 387 -20.46 -0.80 -7.09
CA ALA A 387 -20.21 -0.21 -8.40
C ALA A 387 -21.52 0.02 -9.18
N ALA A 388 -22.48 -0.92 -9.06
CA ALA A 388 -23.78 -0.85 -9.71
C ALA A 388 -24.73 0.24 -9.17
N ILE A 389 -24.41 0.86 -8.03
CA ILE A 389 -25.24 1.93 -7.45
C ILE A 389 -25.11 3.19 -8.32
N PRO A 390 -26.23 3.81 -8.75
CA PRO A 390 -26.18 5.10 -9.44
C PRO A 390 -25.49 6.15 -8.55
N LEU A 391 -24.57 6.95 -9.12
CA LEU A 391 -23.72 7.90 -8.39
C LEU A 391 -22.72 7.26 -7.40
N SER A 392 -22.30 6.00 -7.62
CA SER A 392 -21.21 5.38 -6.87
C SER A 392 -19.93 6.22 -6.91
N SER A 393 -19.64 6.80 -8.08
CA SER A 393 -18.58 7.80 -8.28
C SER A 393 -19.01 8.93 -9.20
N ILE A 394 -18.39 10.09 -9.03
CA ILE A 394 -18.41 11.18 -10.00
C ILE A 394 -17.01 11.37 -10.55
N GLU A 395 -16.92 11.44 -11.87
CA GLU A 395 -15.71 11.88 -12.56
C GLU A 395 -15.59 13.40 -12.44
N VAL A 396 -14.47 13.84 -11.90
CA VAL A 396 -14.14 15.25 -11.68
C VAL A 396 -13.02 15.61 -12.64
N GLY A 397 -13.20 16.71 -13.38
CA GLY A 397 -12.13 17.25 -14.23
C GLY A 397 -10.94 17.77 -13.41
N ALA A 398 -9.98 18.40 -14.10
CA ALA A 398 -8.77 18.92 -13.47
C ALA A 398 -9.07 19.80 -12.25
N ILE A 399 -8.66 19.35 -11.06
CA ILE A 399 -8.86 20.07 -9.80
C ILE A 399 -7.76 21.11 -9.64
N ASN A 400 -8.15 22.34 -9.34
CA ASN A 400 -7.20 23.42 -9.08
C ASN A 400 -6.37 23.11 -7.81
N THR A 401 -5.04 23.19 -7.92
CA THR A 401 -4.10 22.96 -6.82
C THR A 401 -4.37 23.84 -5.60
N ASN A 402 -4.93 25.04 -5.79
CA ASN A 402 -5.31 25.93 -4.68
C ASN A 402 -6.38 25.30 -3.78
N LEU A 403 -7.34 24.57 -4.36
CA LEU A 403 -8.40 23.90 -3.61
C LEU A 403 -7.80 22.82 -2.69
N ILE A 404 -6.79 22.09 -3.17
CA ILE A 404 -6.06 21.08 -2.39
C ILE A 404 -5.38 21.73 -1.18
N TRP A 405 -4.66 22.84 -1.39
CA TRP A 405 -4.00 23.57 -0.30
C TRP A 405 -5.01 24.12 0.72
N THR A 406 -6.12 24.69 0.26
CA THR A 406 -7.17 25.19 1.16
C THR A 406 -7.78 24.06 2.00
N TYR A 407 -8.02 22.89 1.41
CA TYR A 407 -8.52 21.73 2.13
C TYR A 407 -7.56 21.29 3.24
N TYR A 408 -6.27 21.13 2.94
CA TYR A 408 -5.28 20.72 3.94
C TYR A 408 -5.08 21.77 5.04
N LEU A 409 -5.17 23.06 4.71
CA LEU A 409 -5.10 24.15 5.68
C LEU A 409 -6.30 24.10 6.65
N VAL A 410 -7.51 23.93 6.11
CA VAL A 410 -8.74 23.77 6.93
C VAL A 410 -8.65 22.52 7.80
N LEU A 411 -8.17 21.40 7.25
CA LEU A 411 -7.99 20.16 8.00
C LEU A 411 -6.98 20.33 9.14
N ALA A 412 -5.84 20.97 8.88
CA ALA A 412 -4.83 21.27 9.88
C ALA A 412 -5.38 22.19 11.00
N LEU A 413 -6.13 23.23 10.63
CA LEU A 413 -6.77 24.13 11.58
C LEU A 413 -7.80 23.39 12.46
N ALA A 414 -8.62 22.52 11.87
CA ALA A 414 -9.61 21.73 12.59
C ALA A 414 -8.94 20.77 13.61
N LEU A 415 -7.85 20.11 13.22
CA LEU A 415 -7.07 19.25 14.11
C LEU A 415 -6.41 20.06 15.24
N TRP A 416 -5.87 21.24 14.92
CA TRP A 416 -5.26 22.15 15.90
C TRP A 416 -6.27 22.65 16.93
N LEU A 417 -7.46 23.09 16.51
CA LEU A 417 -8.52 23.52 17.42
C LEU A 417 -9.01 22.38 18.32
N ASN A 418 -9.12 21.16 17.80
CA ASN A 418 -9.54 20.00 18.58
C ASN A 418 -8.49 19.59 19.62
N SER A 419 -7.20 19.65 19.29
CA SER A 419 -6.13 19.37 20.25
C SER A 419 -6.12 20.39 21.40
N HIS A 420 -6.31 21.67 21.10
CA HIS A 420 -6.37 22.75 22.09
C HIS A 420 -7.62 22.65 22.98
N ARG A 421 -8.79 22.30 22.42
CA ARG A 421 -10.00 22.04 23.22
C ARG A 421 -9.81 20.90 24.22
N ARG A 422 -9.09 19.82 23.85
CA ARG A 422 -8.79 18.70 24.76
C ARG A 422 -7.80 19.10 25.87
N GLN A 423 -6.82 19.95 25.56
CA GLN A 423 -5.89 20.48 26.56
C GLN A 423 -6.59 21.45 27.53
N ALA A 424 -7.44 22.35 27.04
CA ALA A 424 -8.24 23.24 27.87
C ALA A 424 -9.24 22.48 28.76
N GLY A 425 -9.88 21.42 28.23
CA GLY A 425 -10.75 20.52 29.00
C GLY A 425 -10.00 19.77 30.10
N THR A 426 -8.80 19.26 29.84
CA THR A 426 -8.01 18.56 30.88
C THR A 426 -7.44 19.50 31.95
N LEU A 427 -7.10 20.75 31.60
CA LEU A 427 -6.69 21.78 32.57
C LEU A 427 -7.85 22.25 33.46
N THR A 428 -9.04 22.45 32.89
CA THR A 428 -10.24 22.81 33.67
C THR A 428 -10.68 21.67 34.59
N THR A 429 -10.68 20.40 34.14
CA THR A 429 -10.98 19.26 35.02
C THR A 429 -9.91 19.07 36.10
N LYS A 430 -8.63 19.26 35.81
CA LYS A 430 -7.56 19.27 36.84
C LYS A 430 -7.73 20.40 37.84
N SER A 431 -8.15 21.60 37.41
CA SER A 431 -8.43 22.71 38.32
C SER A 431 -9.67 22.44 39.20
N LEU A 432 -10.73 21.85 38.66
CA LEU A 432 -11.94 21.47 39.41
C LEU A 432 -11.68 20.34 40.41
N ILE A 433 -10.82 19.36 40.05
CA ILE A 433 -10.36 18.31 40.97
C ILE A 433 -9.40 18.88 42.02
N SER A 434 -8.63 19.93 41.69
CA SER A 434 -7.77 20.67 42.62
C SER A 434 -8.53 21.63 43.55
N VAL A 435 -9.78 21.99 43.25
CA VAL A 435 -10.62 22.87 44.10
C VAL A 435 -11.45 22.06 45.10
N LYS A 436 -11.78 20.79 44.79
CA LYS A 436 -12.44 19.86 45.74
C LYS A 436 -11.72 19.61 47.09
N PRO A 437 -10.38 19.63 47.22
CA PRO A 437 -9.70 19.49 48.51
C PRO A 437 -9.79 20.77 49.37
N GLY A 438 -10.09 21.93 48.75
CA GLY A 438 -10.25 23.22 49.45
C GLY A 438 -11.60 23.34 50.17
N MET A 439 -12.68 22.85 49.56
CA MET A 439 -14.02 22.89 50.17
C MET A 439 -14.18 21.92 51.36
N ASN A 440 -13.47 20.78 51.36
CA ASN A 440 -13.43 19.87 52.52
C ASN A 440 -12.53 20.36 53.67
N LYS A 441 -11.69 21.38 53.45
CA LYS A 441 -10.92 22.03 54.52
C LYS A 441 -11.72 23.12 55.21
N ILE A 442 -12.64 23.79 54.52
CA ILE A 442 -13.49 24.84 55.12
C ILE A 442 -14.58 24.20 56.00
N THR A 443 -15.18 23.09 55.58
CA THR A 443 -16.16 22.35 56.41
C THR A 443 -15.53 21.71 57.65
N ASN A 444 -14.25 21.33 57.59
CA ASN A 444 -13.49 20.81 58.75
C ASN A 444 -12.89 21.89 59.66
N PHE A 445 -12.88 23.15 59.24
CA PHE A 445 -12.45 24.27 60.09
C PHE A 445 -13.60 24.78 60.96
N VAL A 446 -14.83 24.80 60.41
CA VAL A 446 -16.05 25.17 61.15
C VAL A 446 -16.41 24.13 62.23
N SER A 447 -16.05 22.86 62.06
CA SER A 447 -16.25 21.80 63.07
C SER A 447 -15.18 21.73 64.17
N LYS A 448 -14.12 22.54 64.08
CA LYS A 448 -13.01 22.57 65.05
C LYS A 448 -13.00 23.79 65.97
N LEU A 449 -14.01 24.66 65.90
CA LEU A 449 -14.15 25.77 66.85
C LEU A 449 -14.63 25.23 68.22
N PRO A 450 -13.94 25.55 69.32
CA PRO A 450 -14.28 25.05 70.65
C PRO A 450 -15.64 25.58 71.13
N LYS A 451 -16.47 24.67 71.68
CA LYS A 451 -17.86 24.85 72.19
C LYS A 451 -18.04 25.84 73.37
N LYS A 452 -17.19 26.86 73.55
CA LYS A 452 -17.33 27.85 74.64
C LYS A 452 -17.86 29.23 74.21
N TRP A 453 -18.27 29.41 72.95
CA TRP A 453 -18.77 30.69 72.43
C TRP A 453 -20.15 30.58 71.78
N VAL A 454 -21.01 29.68 72.27
CA VAL A 454 -22.41 29.62 71.82
C VAL A 454 -23.31 29.52 73.05
N ILE A 455 -23.92 30.65 73.40
CA ILE A 455 -25.15 30.75 74.19
C ILE A 455 -26.03 31.77 73.45
N PRO A 456 -27.35 31.61 73.51
CA PRO A 456 -28.22 31.07 72.46
C PRO A 456 -28.44 32.00 71.26
#